data_AF-A0A2G7GVP3-F1
#
_entry.id   AF-A0A2G7GVP3-F1
#
_cell.length_a   1.000
_cell.length_b   1.000
_cell.length_c   1.000
_cell.angle_alpha   90.00
_cell.angle_beta   90.00
_cell.angle_gamma   90.00
#
_symmetry.space_group_name_H-M   'P 1'
#
loop_
_entity.id
_entity.type
_entity.pdbx_description
1 polymer ?
#
loop_
_entity_poly.entity_id
_entity_poly.type
_entity_poly.pdbx_seq_one_letter_code
_entity_poly.pdbx_strand_id
1 'polypeptide(L)'
;MLKPARPALLLVCLTACSHVSSPPEPAHPRALGLIELTVSGLGGPAPLSSVRAMPTPGWRAQSLTNQLGGLQLEPINVTVFNTGTRGTDGQRYVSAAYRVRNAGSDGTPSTRARSNLTLIAVSAGDTVNTTAFRAVTTFGGAAVPASVPRTMLPTHAMRFNPSTGRPVLSAGAEDLQVFTEAEIASGSFLPGGGGAPLTYGDLGVQTVFPYGFTVRTLSGSRTLAANPAPGVFEGRVTFSVRLPLQASNTQDPWAFRVVLLVTEDGATRVTQSPEEQVLGNAPVTARAATTGASLVNTLPGSTYAGTVPARCVNEVRTGGLSGAPDATFLIRGVC
;
A
#
# COMPACT_ATOMS: atom_id res chain seq x y z
N MET A 1 -38.96 55.90 54.45
CA MET A 1 -39.62 54.71 53.87
C MET A 1 -39.26 54.64 52.40
N LEU A 2 -38.21 53.89 52.02
CA LEU A 2 -37.92 53.53 50.64
C LEU A 2 -37.47 52.06 50.61
N LYS A 3 -38.24 51.23 49.92
CA LYS A 3 -37.99 49.81 49.65
C LYS A 3 -37.07 49.70 48.42
N PRO A 4 -35.95 48.98 48.46
CA PRO A 4 -35.23 48.63 47.25
C PRO A 4 -35.78 47.33 46.64
N ALA A 5 -35.91 47.35 45.31
CA ALA A 5 -36.44 46.32 44.45
C ALA A 5 -35.48 45.14 44.26
N ARG A 6 -36.04 43.93 44.12
CA ARG A 6 -35.32 42.69 43.75
C ARG A 6 -35.10 42.64 42.23
N PRO A 7 -33.90 42.29 41.73
CA PRO A 7 -33.71 41.96 40.33
C PRO A 7 -34.02 40.46 40.08
N ALA A 8 -34.79 40.21 39.02
CA ALA A 8 -35.06 38.88 38.47
C ALA A 8 -33.85 38.42 37.63
N LEU A 9 -33.34 37.22 37.93
CA LEU A 9 -32.25 36.58 37.20
C LEU A 9 -32.84 35.82 36.01
N LEU A 10 -32.59 36.30 34.79
CA LEU A 10 -32.96 35.64 33.53
C LEU A 10 -31.85 34.65 33.16
N LEU A 11 -32.11 33.34 33.27
CA LEU A 11 -31.17 32.28 32.92
C LEU A 11 -31.22 32.02 31.41
N VAL A 12 -30.17 32.42 30.68
CA VAL A 12 -30.00 32.16 29.24
C VAL A 12 -29.46 30.74 29.06
N CYS A 13 -30.26 29.84 28.49
CA CYS A 13 -29.80 28.53 28.03
C CYS A 13 -29.01 28.69 26.72
N LEU A 14 -27.67 28.64 26.80
CA LEU A 14 -26.80 28.47 25.64
C LEU A 14 -26.82 26.99 25.23
N THR A 15 -27.58 26.67 24.18
CA THR A 15 -27.49 25.41 23.44
C THR A 15 -26.11 25.33 22.79
N ALA A 16 -25.25 24.45 23.29
CA ALA A 16 -23.99 24.12 22.64
C ALA A 16 -24.29 23.40 21.32
N CYS A 17 -24.04 24.06 20.20
CA CYS A 17 -23.92 23.41 18.91
C CYS A 17 -22.73 22.46 18.98
N SER A 18 -22.99 21.16 19.10
CA SER A 18 -22.00 20.12 18.82
C SER A 18 -21.54 20.30 17.37
N HIS A 19 -20.35 20.87 17.19
CA HIS A 19 -19.66 20.84 15.90
C HIS A 19 -19.43 19.38 15.55
N VAL A 20 -20.27 18.86 14.66
CA VAL A 20 -19.95 17.66 13.89
C VAL A 20 -18.75 18.05 13.05
N SER A 21 -17.56 17.64 13.48
CA SER A 21 -16.36 17.73 12.66
C SER A 21 -16.64 16.93 11.39
N SER A 22 -16.79 17.60 10.25
CA SER A 22 -16.81 16.95 8.95
C SER A 22 -15.59 16.03 8.85
N PRO A 23 -15.71 14.83 8.25
CA PRO A 23 -14.55 13.99 7.97
C PRO A 23 -13.48 14.85 7.27
N PRO A 24 -12.18 14.71 7.61
CA PRO A 24 -11.14 15.42 6.91
C PRO A 24 -11.30 15.17 5.41
N GLU A 25 -11.33 16.24 4.62
CA GLU A 25 -11.35 16.19 3.17
C GLU A 25 -10.23 15.23 2.70
N PRO A 26 -10.50 14.32 1.74
CA PRO A 26 -9.49 13.38 1.29
C PRO A 26 -8.27 14.15 0.78
N ALA A 27 -7.13 14.01 1.47
CA ALA A 27 -5.89 14.53 0.95
C ALA A 27 -5.60 13.84 -0.40
N HIS A 28 -5.55 14.62 -1.48
CA HIS A 28 -5.23 14.08 -2.79
C HIS A 28 -3.77 13.59 -2.82
N PRO A 29 -3.52 12.29 -3.07
CA PRO A 29 -2.16 11.79 -3.11
C PRO A 29 -1.39 12.42 -4.27
N ARG A 30 -0.13 12.81 -4.03
CA ARG A 30 0.76 13.34 -5.05
C ARG A 30 1.50 12.20 -5.74
N ALA A 31 1.33 12.06 -7.05
CA ALA A 31 2.05 11.10 -7.85
C ALA A 31 3.51 11.53 -8.05
N LEU A 32 4.44 10.61 -7.81
CA LEU A 32 5.89 10.83 -7.89
C LEU A 32 6.56 10.08 -9.05
N GLY A 33 5.92 9.02 -9.55
CA GLY A 33 6.36 8.26 -10.71
C GLY A 33 6.05 6.78 -10.59
N LEU A 34 6.33 6.05 -11.66
CA LEU A 34 6.17 4.59 -11.71
C LEU A 34 7.50 3.89 -11.45
N ILE A 35 7.44 2.78 -10.72
CA ILE A 35 8.54 1.84 -10.55
C ILE A 35 8.08 0.43 -10.92
N GLU A 36 9.02 -0.39 -11.37
CA GLU A 36 8.84 -1.83 -11.54
C GLU A 36 9.69 -2.56 -10.50
N LEU A 37 9.04 -3.40 -9.70
CA LEU A 37 9.71 -4.35 -8.81
C LEU A 37 9.75 -5.70 -9.51
N THR A 38 10.94 -6.28 -9.64
CA THR A 38 11.16 -7.63 -10.16
C THR A 38 11.44 -8.57 -8.99
N VAL A 39 10.79 -9.74 -8.96
CA VAL A 39 11.13 -10.86 -8.09
C VAL A 39 11.44 -12.08 -8.95
N SER A 40 12.51 -12.81 -8.64
CA SER A 40 12.89 -14.02 -9.35
C SER A 40 13.51 -15.06 -8.41
N GLY A 41 13.67 -16.28 -8.90
CA GLY A 41 14.26 -17.35 -8.10
C GLY A 41 13.29 -17.99 -7.12
N LEU A 42 11.97 -17.84 -7.32
CA LEU A 42 10.95 -18.31 -6.38
C LEU A 42 10.87 -19.84 -6.37
N GLY A 43 11.46 -20.45 -5.35
CA GLY A 43 11.61 -21.91 -5.23
C GLY A 43 13.06 -22.38 -5.35
N GLY A 44 13.99 -21.46 -5.62
CA GLY A 44 15.43 -21.69 -5.46
C GLY A 44 15.90 -21.34 -4.05
N PRO A 45 17.17 -21.62 -3.72
CA PRO A 45 17.74 -21.34 -2.40
C PRO A 45 17.99 -19.85 -2.14
N ALA A 46 18.03 -19.02 -3.19
CA ALA A 46 18.37 -17.60 -3.11
C ALA A 46 17.45 -16.77 -4.03
N PRO A 47 16.20 -16.49 -3.61
CA PRO A 47 15.34 -15.59 -4.36
C PRO A 47 15.91 -14.16 -4.36
N LEU A 48 15.74 -13.47 -5.48
CA LEU A 48 16.28 -12.12 -5.70
C LEU A 48 15.14 -11.14 -5.96
N SER A 49 15.40 -9.88 -5.64
CA SER A 49 14.51 -8.79 -6.02
C SER A 49 15.28 -7.53 -6.39
N SER A 50 14.73 -6.76 -7.31
CA SER A 50 15.29 -5.49 -7.76
C SER A 50 14.18 -4.52 -8.10
N VAL A 51 14.49 -3.23 -8.03
CA VAL A 51 13.56 -2.15 -8.41
C VAL A 51 14.21 -1.33 -9.49
N ARG A 52 13.43 -0.94 -10.49
CA ARG A 52 13.83 0.10 -11.44
C ARG A 52 12.71 1.09 -11.66
N ALA A 53 13.12 2.30 -12.00
CA ALA A 53 12.25 3.31 -12.56
C ALA A 53 11.57 2.85 -13.86
N MET A 54 10.32 3.29 -14.06
CA MET A 54 9.66 3.20 -15.36
C MET A 54 9.52 4.59 -15.98
N PRO A 55 9.74 4.73 -17.31
CA PRO A 55 9.37 5.95 -18.01
C PRO A 55 7.85 6.16 -17.92
N THR A 56 7.41 7.36 -17.58
CA THR A 56 5.99 7.75 -17.59
C THR A 56 5.68 8.54 -18.87
N PRO A 57 4.94 7.97 -19.84
CA PRO A 57 4.43 8.72 -20.98
C PRO A 57 3.51 9.85 -20.48
N GLY A 58 3.64 11.06 -21.02
CA GLY A 58 2.75 12.18 -20.68
C GLY A 58 3.26 13.13 -19.59
N TRP A 59 4.30 12.75 -18.84
CA TRP A 59 5.02 13.68 -17.98
C TRP A 59 5.89 14.57 -18.87
N ARG A 60 5.29 15.62 -19.45
CA ARG A 60 6.04 16.60 -20.22
C ARG A 60 7.19 17.08 -19.34
N ALA A 61 8.41 16.96 -19.87
CA ALA A 61 9.64 17.46 -19.26
C ALA A 61 9.54 18.98 -19.06
N GLN A 62 8.85 19.42 -18.00
CA GLN A 62 8.99 20.75 -17.46
C GLN A 62 10.03 20.66 -16.35
N SER A 63 11.21 21.17 -16.68
CA SER A 63 12.43 21.20 -15.88
C SER A 63 13.12 19.85 -15.66
N LEU A 64 14.41 19.80 -16.01
CA LEU A 64 15.40 18.75 -15.74
C LEU A 64 15.62 18.44 -14.23
N THR A 65 14.70 18.85 -13.36
CA THR A 65 14.72 18.61 -11.91
C THR A 65 13.74 17.54 -11.45
N ASN A 66 12.84 17.03 -12.31
CA ASN A 66 11.94 15.92 -11.96
C ASN A 66 12.59 14.56 -12.30
N GLN A 67 13.66 14.26 -11.59
CA GLN A 67 14.16 12.90 -11.43
C GLN A 67 13.12 12.09 -10.63
N LEU A 68 12.66 10.95 -11.16
CA LEU A 68 11.92 9.87 -10.49
C LEU A 68 11.65 10.14 -9.03
N GLY A 69 10.53 10.81 -8.73
CA GLY A 69 10.39 11.71 -7.58
C GLY A 69 11.31 11.30 -6.45
N GLY A 70 12.53 11.84 -6.39
CA GLY A 70 13.72 11.24 -5.76
C GLY A 70 13.54 10.20 -4.64
N LEU A 71 13.34 8.93 -5.00
CA LEU A 71 13.46 7.78 -4.07
C LEU A 71 14.47 6.75 -4.58
N GLN A 72 15.36 6.34 -3.70
CA GLN A 72 16.33 5.27 -3.91
C GLN A 72 15.91 4.08 -3.06
N LEU A 73 15.75 2.92 -3.70
CA LEU A 73 15.38 1.67 -3.05
C LEU A 73 16.52 0.67 -3.20
N GLU A 74 16.94 0.06 -2.09
CA GLU A 74 17.94 -0.99 -2.11
C GLU A 74 17.40 -2.25 -1.43
N PRO A 75 17.57 -3.44 -2.06
CA PRO A 75 17.03 -4.67 -1.53
C PRO A 75 17.72 -5.04 -0.21
N ILE A 76 16.93 -5.46 0.77
CA ILE A 76 17.41 -6.03 2.04
C ILE A 76 17.41 -7.55 1.93
N ASN A 77 16.24 -8.12 1.65
CA ASN A 77 16.06 -9.56 1.53
C ASN A 77 14.75 -9.90 0.80
N VAL A 78 14.68 -11.15 0.35
CA VAL A 78 13.45 -11.79 -0.12
C VAL A 78 13.21 -13.02 0.74
N THR A 79 12.01 -13.14 1.29
CA THR A 79 11.58 -14.31 2.06
C THR A 79 10.49 -15.05 1.31
N VAL A 80 10.64 -16.37 1.20
CA VAL A 80 9.67 -17.24 0.54
C VAL A 80 9.40 -18.44 1.44
N PHE A 81 8.14 -18.77 1.65
CA PHE A 81 7.76 -20.02 2.28
C PHE A 81 6.41 -20.50 1.75
N ASN A 82 6.19 -21.80 1.86
CA ASN A 82 4.98 -22.46 1.40
C ASN A 82 4.20 -23.01 2.60
N THR A 83 2.88 -23.06 2.49
CA THR A 83 1.98 -23.70 3.45
C THR A 83 0.90 -24.47 2.69
N GLY A 84 0.25 -25.45 3.33
CA GLY A 84 -0.83 -26.22 2.73
C GLY A 84 -0.37 -27.22 1.66
N THR A 85 -1.33 -27.74 0.90
CA THR A 85 -1.16 -28.80 -0.09
C THR A 85 -1.33 -28.27 -1.52
N ARG A 86 -0.38 -28.58 -2.40
CA ARG A 86 -0.39 -28.16 -3.81
C ARG A 86 -1.71 -28.51 -4.52
N GLY A 87 -2.21 -27.60 -5.35
CA GLY A 87 -3.44 -27.79 -6.11
C GLY A 87 -4.73 -27.87 -5.28
N THR A 88 -4.66 -27.70 -3.94
CA THR A 88 -5.83 -27.75 -3.04
C THR A 88 -5.95 -26.43 -2.27
N ASP A 89 -5.13 -26.25 -1.24
CA ASP A 89 -5.11 -25.08 -0.34
C ASP A 89 -3.71 -24.46 -0.22
N GLY A 90 -2.75 -24.98 -0.99
CA GLY A 90 -1.36 -24.60 -0.96
C GLY A 90 -1.14 -23.14 -1.33
N GLN A 91 -0.37 -22.42 -0.52
CA GLN A 91 -0.03 -21.02 -0.74
C GLN A 91 1.48 -20.84 -0.65
N ARG A 92 2.03 -19.98 -1.51
CA ARG A 92 3.39 -19.43 -1.39
C ARG A 92 3.29 -17.98 -0.99
N TYR A 93 3.93 -17.63 0.11
CA TYR A 93 4.11 -16.26 0.56
C TYR A 93 5.47 -15.76 0.10
N VAL A 94 5.48 -14.58 -0.51
CA VAL A 94 6.68 -13.91 -1.01
C VAL A 94 6.69 -12.51 -0.44
N SER A 95 7.75 -12.16 0.28
CA SER A 95 7.97 -10.79 0.75
C SER A 95 9.34 -10.29 0.32
N ALA A 96 9.40 -9.10 -0.25
CA ALA A 96 10.63 -8.42 -0.65
C ALA A 96 10.75 -7.11 0.11
N ALA A 97 11.75 -7.00 0.98
CA ALA A 97 11.99 -5.82 1.80
C ALA A 97 13.08 -4.94 1.19
N TYR A 98 12.87 -3.63 1.24
CA TYR A 98 13.80 -2.62 0.73
C TYR A 98 14.06 -1.57 1.79
N ARG A 99 15.29 -1.09 1.84
CA ARG A 99 15.63 0.16 2.51
C ARG A 99 15.36 1.30 1.53
N VAL A 100 14.79 2.40 2.02
CA VAL A 100 14.33 3.54 1.21
C VAL A 100 15.05 4.80 1.66
N ARG A 101 15.63 5.52 0.71
CA ARG A 101 16.29 6.80 0.91
C ARG A 101 15.57 7.87 0.09
N ASN A 102 15.36 9.03 0.71
CA ASN A 102 14.75 10.20 0.09
C ASN A 102 15.76 10.92 -0.83
N ALA A 103 16.15 10.25 -1.92
CA ALA A 103 17.12 10.72 -2.89
C ALA A 103 16.85 10.11 -4.28
N GLY A 104 17.26 10.80 -5.34
CA GLY A 104 17.21 10.30 -6.71
C GLY A 104 18.09 9.07 -6.94
N SER A 105 17.87 8.40 -8.08
CA SER A 105 18.68 7.25 -8.51
C SER A 105 20.15 7.59 -8.78
N ASP A 106 20.44 8.87 -9.03
CA ASP A 106 21.79 9.43 -9.16
C ASP A 106 22.45 9.73 -7.80
N GLY A 107 21.75 9.48 -6.69
CA GLY A 107 22.21 9.75 -5.34
C GLY A 107 21.88 11.14 -4.81
N THR A 108 21.35 12.04 -5.64
CA THR A 108 21.03 13.43 -5.27
C THR A 108 19.92 13.44 -4.21
N PRO A 109 20.18 13.95 -2.99
CA PRO A 109 19.18 13.93 -1.93
C PRO A 109 18.04 14.90 -2.21
N SER A 110 16.82 14.55 -1.80
CA SER A 110 15.68 15.45 -1.90
C SER A 110 15.76 16.52 -0.81
N THR A 111 15.61 17.79 -1.18
CA THR A 111 15.64 18.92 -0.24
C THR A 111 14.38 19.05 0.62
N ARG A 112 13.34 18.26 0.31
CA ARG A 112 12.06 18.25 1.02
C ARG A 112 11.88 16.93 1.74
N ALA A 113 11.42 16.98 2.99
CA ALA A 113 10.99 15.80 3.72
C ALA A 113 9.74 15.21 3.06
N ARG A 114 9.57 13.89 3.13
CA ARG A 114 8.45 13.20 2.50
C ARG A 114 7.70 12.36 3.48
N SER A 115 6.39 12.50 3.46
CA SER A 115 5.52 11.82 4.41
C SER A 115 4.61 10.82 3.72
N ASN A 116 4.37 9.70 4.41
CA ASN A 116 3.38 8.69 4.06
C ASN A 116 3.50 8.21 2.61
N LEU A 117 4.74 7.93 2.21
CA LEU A 117 5.02 7.40 0.88
C LEU A 117 4.37 6.04 0.72
N THR A 118 3.61 5.86 -0.36
CA THR A 118 2.94 4.58 -0.68
C THR A 118 3.24 4.15 -2.10
N LEU A 119 3.60 2.87 -2.25
CA LEU A 119 3.81 2.19 -3.53
C LEU A 119 2.49 1.47 -3.89
N ILE A 120 1.62 2.16 -4.62
CA ILE A 120 0.27 1.69 -4.99
C ILE A 120 0.34 0.81 -6.23
N ALA A 121 -0.32 -0.33 -6.24
CA ALA A 121 -0.33 -1.21 -7.39
C ALA A 121 -1.13 -0.63 -8.55
N VAL A 122 -0.60 -0.77 -9.78
CA VAL A 122 -1.24 -0.26 -10.99
C VAL A 122 -1.14 -1.23 -12.14
N SER A 123 -2.13 -1.21 -13.04
CA SER A 123 -2.03 -1.87 -14.34
C SER A 123 -1.49 -0.87 -15.35
N ALA A 124 -0.40 -1.21 -16.03
CA ALA A 124 0.28 -0.32 -16.97
C ALA A 124 1.00 -1.12 -18.06
N GLY A 125 1.10 -0.58 -19.28
CA GLY A 125 1.79 -1.23 -20.38
C GLY A 125 1.25 -2.63 -20.69
N ASP A 126 2.12 -3.63 -20.60
CA ASP A 126 1.88 -5.05 -20.89
C ASP A 126 1.57 -5.88 -19.63
N THR A 127 1.04 -5.27 -18.56
CA THR A 127 0.53 -6.02 -17.41
C THR A 127 -0.46 -7.09 -17.84
N VAL A 128 -0.36 -8.27 -17.23
CA VAL A 128 -1.10 -9.47 -17.61
C VAL A 128 -2.52 -9.37 -17.09
N ASN A 129 -3.48 -9.52 -17.99
CA ASN A 129 -4.90 -9.72 -17.68
C ASN A 129 -5.48 -8.65 -16.73
N THR A 130 -5.09 -7.39 -16.95
CA THR A 130 -5.54 -6.23 -16.18
C THR A 130 -5.24 -6.37 -14.67
N THR A 131 -4.05 -6.88 -14.34
CA THR A 131 -3.52 -6.93 -12.97
C THR A 131 -2.34 -5.95 -12.84
N ALA A 132 -1.72 -5.88 -11.66
CA ALA A 132 -0.46 -5.14 -11.49
C ALA A 132 0.78 -5.94 -11.92
N PHE A 133 0.62 -7.22 -12.27
CA PHE A 133 1.72 -8.13 -12.55
C PHE A 133 2.03 -8.19 -14.04
N ARG A 134 3.30 -8.36 -14.39
CA ARG A 134 3.77 -8.59 -15.75
C ARG A 134 4.90 -9.61 -15.77
N ALA A 135 5.16 -10.19 -16.95
CA ALA A 135 6.21 -11.19 -17.17
C ALA A 135 6.26 -12.28 -16.07
N VAL A 136 5.09 -12.85 -15.76
CA VAL A 136 4.98 -13.93 -14.78
C VAL A 136 5.34 -15.24 -15.46
N THR A 137 6.44 -15.86 -15.03
CA THR A 137 7.02 -17.03 -15.70
C THR A 137 7.25 -18.19 -14.74
N THR A 138 7.25 -19.41 -15.29
CA THR A 138 7.65 -20.64 -14.60
C THR A 138 9.18 -20.76 -14.55
N PHE A 139 9.70 -21.79 -13.85
CA PHE A 139 11.15 -22.05 -13.77
C PHE A 139 11.79 -22.22 -15.15
N GLY A 140 11.07 -22.85 -16.10
CA GLY A 140 11.53 -23.03 -17.48
C GLY A 140 11.44 -21.76 -18.34
N GLY A 141 11.02 -20.63 -17.78
CA GLY A 141 10.89 -19.35 -18.49
C GLY A 141 9.60 -19.19 -19.31
N ALA A 142 8.75 -20.21 -19.37
CA ALA A 142 7.45 -20.12 -20.03
C ALA A 142 6.51 -19.19 -19.25
N ALA A 143 5.67 -18.45 -19.97
CA ALA A 143 4.62 -17.65 -19.34
C ALA A 143 3.63 -18.55 -18.58
N VAL A 144 3.23 -18.14 -17.38
CA VAL A 144 2.13 -18.80 -16.66
C VAL A 144 0.79 -18.48 -17.36
N PRO A 145 -0.26 -19.32 -17.19
CA PRO A 145 -1.60 -18.97 -17.67
C PRO A 145 -2.04 -17.60 -17.15
N ALA A 146 -2.70 -16.81 -18.00
CA ALA A 146 -3.11 -15.44 -17.67
C ALA A 146 -4.12 -15.33 -16.51
N SER A 147 -4.73 -16.45 -16.10
CA SER A 147 -5.55 -16.55 -14.89
C SER A 147 -4.73 -16.55 -13.59
N VAL A 148 -3.48 -17.02 -13.61
CA VAL A 148 -2.64 -17.13 -12.41
C VAL A 148 -2.37 -15.77 -11.76
N PRO A 149 -1.95 -14.71 -12.51
CA PRO A 149 -1.76 -13.39 -11.91
C PRO A 149 -2.99 -12.80 -11.21
N ARG A 150 -4.21 -13.15 -11.66
CA ARG A 150 -5.47 -12.71 -11.03
C ARG A 150 -5.72 -13.35 -9.66
N THR A 151 -5.00 -14.42 -9.34
CA THR A 151 -5.08 -15.12 -8.04
C THR A 151 -3.94 -14.75 -7.08
N MET A 152 -3.03 -13.88 -7.52
CA MET A 152 -1.96 -13.35 -6.67
C MET A 152 -2.51 -12.20 -5.84
N LEU A 153 -2.52 -12.35 -4.52
CA LEU A 153 -3.18 -11.41 -3.61
C LEU A 153 -2.17 -10.68 -2.72
N PRO A 154 -2.28 -9.36 -2.54
CA PRO A 154 -1.43 -8.63 -1.61
C PRO A 154 -1.74 -9.03 -0.16
N THR A 155 -0.75 -8.96 0.70
CA THR A 155 -0.88 -9.22 2.14
C THR A 155 0.13 -8.37 2.91
N HIS A 156 0.06 -8.34 4.24
CA HIS A 156 1.22 -7.92 5.04
C HIS A 156 2.39 -8.90 4.83
N ALA A 157 3.60 -8.51 5.25
CA ALA A 157 4.69 -9.48 5.28
C ALA A 157 4.34 -10.60 6.27
N MET A 158 4.44 -11.85 5.80
CA MET A 158 4.19 -13.02 6.61
C MET A 158 5.51 -13.74 6.88
N ARG A 159 5.55 -14.52 7.97
CA ARG A 159 6.62 -15.47 8.26
C ARG A 159 6.02 -16.82 8.62
N PHE A 160 6.76 -17.88 8.36
CA PHE A 160 6.37 -19.21 8.79
C PHE A 160 6.60 -19.37 10.29
N ASN A 161 5.56 -19.77 11.02
CA ASN A 161 5.71 -20.19 12.41
C ASN A 161 5.84 -21.72 12.49
N PRO A 162 7.03 -22.27 12.79
CA PRO A 162 7.24 -23.72 12.85
C PRO A 162 6.49 -24.40 14.00
N SER A 163 6.17 -23.69 15.09
CA SER A 163 5.45 -24.30 16.21
C SER A 163 3.97 -24.54 15.91
N THR A 164 3.37 -23.71 15.07
CA THR A 164 1.95 -23.84 14.68
C THR A 164 1.75 -24.34 13.26
N GLY A 165 2.82 -24.46 12.46
CA GLY A 165 2.77 -24.83 11.05
C GLY A 165 2.00 -23.83 10.18
N ARG A 166 1.90 -22.56 10.60
CA ARG A 166 1.00 -21.56 10.00
C ARG A 166 1.73 -20.28 9.62
N PRO A 167 1.25 -19.54 8.61
CA PRO A 167 1.72 -18.18 8.36
C PRO A 167 1.27 -17.27 9.51
N VAL A 168 2.17 -16.44 10.01
CA VAL A 168 1.88 -15.39 11.00
C VAL A 168 2.46 -14.07 10.51
N LEU A 169 1.99 -12.93 11.02
CA LEU A 169 2.56 -11.64 10.68
C LEU A 169 4.07 -11.59 10.98
N SER A 170 4.82 -10.97 10.08
CA SER A 170 6.19 -10.57 10.32
C SER A 170 6.17 -9.22 11.02
N ALA A 171 6.48 -9.24 12.32
CA ALA A 171 6.40 -8.06 13.19
C ALA A 171 7.22 -6.90 12.63
N GLY A 172 6.60 -5.73 12.52
CA GLY A 172 7.24 -4.54 11.97
C GLY A 172 7.51 -4.69 10.47
N ALA A 173 6.61 -5.33 9.72
CA ALA A 173 6.56 -5.39 8.26
C ALA A 173 5.10 -5.43 7.74
N GLU A 174 4.19 -4.85 8.53
CA GLU A 174 2.77 -4.69 8.23
C GLU A 174 2.55 -3.49 7.30
N ASP A 175 3.17 -3.54 6.10
CA ASP A 175 3.28 -2.37 5.22
C ASP A 175 2.10 -2.22 4.23
N LEU A 176 1.26 -3.26 4.05
CA LEU A 176 0.04 -3.20 3.23
C LEU A 176 -0.88 -2.06 3.68
N GLN A 177 -1.33 -1.28 2.72
CA GLN A 177 -2.31 -0.21 2.87
C GLN A 177 -3.39 -0.37 1.81
N VAL A 178 -4.66 -0.32 2.22
CA VAL A 178 -5.81 -0.32 1.31
C VAL A 178 -6.42 1.07 1.19
N PHE A 179 -7.15 1.28 0.11
CA PHE A 179 -7.85 2.51 -0.22
C PHE A 179 -9.29 2.18 -0.63
N THR A 180 -10.17 3.17 -0.62
CA THR A 180 -11.45 3.07 -1.32
C THR A 180 -11.24 3.27 -2.82
N GLU A 181 -12.12 2.74 -3.68
CA GLU A 181 -12.07 3.00 -5.13
C GLU A 181 -12.14 4.51 -5.45
N ALA A 182 -12.85 5.29 -4.63
CA ALA A 182 -12.94 6.74 -4.79
C ALA A 182 -11.61 7.45 -4.52
N GLU A 183 -10.79 6.97 -3.58
CA GLU A 183 -9.48 7.57 -3.26
C GLU A 183 -8.42 7.32 -4.34
N ILE A 184 -8.61 6.28 -5.17
CA ILE A 184 -7.68 5.92 -6.24
C ILE A 184 -8.27 6.11 -7.64
N ALA A 185 -9.45 6.74 -7.74
CA ALA A 185 -10.12 6.99 -9.00
C ALA A 185 -9.31 7.93 -9.90
N SER A 186 -9.58 7.88 -11.21
CA SER A 186 -9.04 8.87 -12.16
C SER A 186 -9.44 10.28 -11.71
N GLY A 187 -8.48 11.20 -11.61
CA GLY A 187 -8.68 12.54 -11.04
C GLY A 187 -8.47 12.64 -9.52
N SER A 188 -8.06 11.56 -8.84
CA SER A 188 -7.78 11.61 -7.39
C SER A 188 -6.36 12.07 -7.06
N PHE A 189 -5.44 11.97 -8.04
CA PHE A 189 -4.02 12.24 -7.84
C PHE A 189 -3.64 13.65 -8.28
N LEU A 190 -2.67 14.26 -7.61
CA LEU A 190 -2.04 15.52 -8.04
C LEU A 190 -0.63 15.27 -8.58
N PRO A 191 -0.09 16.15 -9.44
CA PRO A 191 1.33 16.17 -9.76
C PRO A 191 2.17 16.41 -8.49
N GLY A 192 3.40 15.88 -8.44
CA GLY A 192 4.32 16.08 -7.31
C GLY A 192 4.54 17.55 -6.91
N GLY A 193 4.54 18.45 -7.90
CA GLY A 193 4.66 19.91 -7.71
C GLY A 193 3.35 20.66 -7.39
N GLY A 194 2.21 19.95 -7.30
CA GLY A 194 0.87 20.55 -7.31
C GLY A 194 0.36 20.78 -8.75
N GLY A 195 -0.94 21.09 -8.88
CA GLY A 195 -1.56 21.36 -10.18
C GLY A 195 -2.98 20.80 -10.30
N ALA A 196 -3.46 20.67 -11.53
CA ALA A 196 -4.74 20.05 -11.82
C ALA A 196 -4.70 18.53 -11.53
N PRO A 197 -5.84 17.91 -11.15
CA PRO A 197 -5.89 16.48 -10.92
C PRO A 197 -5.53 15.66 -12.18
N LEU A 198 -4.83 14.55 -11.96
CA LEU A 198 -4.30 13.65 -12.98
C LEU A 198 -5.30 12.55 -13.32
N THR A 199 -5.47 12.31 -14.61
CA THR A 199 -6.17 11.12 -15.12
C THR A 199 -5.25 9.90 -15.12
N TYR A 200 -5.81 8.71 -15.31
CA TYR A 200 -4.99 7.50 -15.53
C TYR A 200 -4.07 7.62 -16.75
N GLY A 201 -4.54 8.30 -17.81
CA GLY A 201 -3.73 8.58 -19.00
C GLY A 201 -2.50 9.43 -18.66
N ASP A 202 -2.65 10.46 -17.82
CA ASP A 202 -1.54 11.33 -17.40
C ASP A 202 -0.52 10.59 -16.52
N LEU A 203 -0.97 9.56 -15.79
CA LEU A 203 -0.12 8.68 -15.00
C LEU A 203 0.56 7.59 -15.83
N GLY A 204 0.18 7.40 -17.10
CA GLY A 204 0.67 6.32 -17.94
C GLY A 204 0.16 4.93 -17.53
N VAL A 205 -1.00 4.85 -16.89
CA VAL A 205 -1.61 3.62 -16.37
C VAL A 205 -2.96 3.36 -17.01
N GLN A 206 -3.38 2.10 -17.02
CA GLN A 206 -4.72 1.67 -17.43
C GLN A 206 -5.71 1.79 -16.27
N THR A 207 -5.28 1.42 -15.06
CA THR A 207 -6.06 1.57 -13.83
C THR A 207 -5.13 1.52 -12.60
N VAL A 208 -5.59 2.13 -11.51
CA VAL A 208 -4.97 2.02 -10.18
C VAL A 208 -5.78 1.04 -9.34
N PHE A 209 -5.10 0.20 -8.56
CA PHE A 209 -5.75 -0.72 -7.63
C PHE A 209 -5.79 -0.13 -6.22
N PRO A 210 -6.86 -0.38 -5.44
CA PRO A 210 -7.04 0.14 -4.08
C PRO A 210 -6.15 -0.53 -3.02
N TYR A 211 -4.90 -0.84 -3.36
CA TYR A 211 -3.91 -1.36 -2.42
C TYR A 211 -2.48 -0.93 -2.80
N GLY A 212 -1.62 -0.84 -1.78
CA GLY A 212 -0.21 -0.53 -1.93
C GLY A 212 0.60 -0.87 -0.68
N PHE A 213 1.87 -0.47 -0.68
CA PHE A 213 2.79 -0.72 0.42
C PHE A 213 3.42 0.59 0.89
N THR A 214 3.30 0.85 2.18
CA THR A 214 3.66 2.11 2.81
C THR A 214 5.09 2.08 3.34
N VAL A 215 5.86 3.13 3.07
CA VAL A 215 7.20 3.31 3.64
C VAL A 215 7.08 3.75 5.09
N ARG A 216 7.96 3.26 5.95
CA ARG A 216 8.11 3.72 7.34
C ARG A 216 9.57 3.74 7.76
N THR A 217 9.88 4.49 8.79
CA THR A 217 11.19 4.43 9.44
C THR A 217 11.31 3.19 10.33
N LEU A 218 12.51 2.91 10.83
CA LEU A 218 12.72 1.87 11.84
C LEU A 218 11.95 2.13 13.14
N SER A 219 11.70 3.40 13.49
CA SER A 219 10.85 3.79 14.61
C SER A 219 9.35 3.72 14.31
N GLY A 220 8.96 3.40 13.07
CA GLY A 220 7.56 3.32 12.63
C GLY A 220 6.94 4.66 12.19
N SER A 221 7.71 5.75 12.18
CA SER A 221 7.27 7.03 11.60
C SER A 221 7.04 6.90 10.09
N ARG A 222 6.18 7.76 9.54
CA ARG A 222 5.87 7.83 8.10
C ARG A 222 6.63 8.93 7.37
N THR A 223 7.55 9.63 8.02
CA THR A 223 8.30 10.73 7.39
C THR A 223 9.76 10.36 7.19
N LEU A 224 10.25 10.53 5.95
CA LEU A 224 11.68 10.51 5.61
C LEU A 224 12.23 11.93 5.64
N ALA A 225 13.41 12.11 6.24
CA ALA A 225 14.03 13.43 6.36
C ALA A 225 14.40 14.02 5.00
N ALA A 226 14.47 15.36 4.96
CA ALA A 226 15.11 16.08 3.87
C ALA A 226 16.63 15.88 3.93
N ASN A 227 17.28 15.99 2.78
CA ASN A 227 18.73 16.01 2.64
C ASN A 227 19.46 14.80 3.29
N PRO A 228 19.02 13.54 3.08
CA PRO A 228 19.72 12.39 3.66
C PRO A 228 21.15 12.30 3.11
N ALA A 229 22.11 12.06 4.00
CA ALA A 229 23.50 11.83 3.60
C ALA A 229 23.61 10.62 2.63
N PRO A 230 24.67 10.55 1.81
CA PRO A 230 24.91 9.40 0.95
C PRO A 230 24.91 8.08 1.75
N GLY A 231 24.23 7.05 1.25
CA GLY A 231 24.14 5.75 1.91
C GLY A 231 23.26 5.68 3.16
N VAL A 232 22.64 6.79 3.59
CA VAL A 232 21.72 6.81 4.73
C VAL A 232 20.29 6.52 4.28
N PHE A 233 19.81 5.32 4.59
CA PHE A 233 18.44 4.87 4.32
C PHE A 233 17.64 4.85 5.62
N GLU A 234 16.75 5.81 5.78
CA GLU A 234 15.90 5.92 6.97
C GLU A 234 14.62 5.10 6.85
N GLY A 235 14.15 4.88 5.62
CA GLY A 235 12.91 4.20 5.33
C GLY A 235 13.07 2.71 5.09
N ARG A 236 11.98 2.00 5.26
CA ARG A 236 11.80 0.60 4.90
C ARG A 236 10.41 0.39 4.34
N VAL A 237 10.30 -0.47 3.34
CA VAL A 237 9.04 -0.95 2.80
C VAL A 237 9.17 -2.43 2.46
N THR A 238 8.10 -3.19 2.71
CA THR A 238 8.04 -4.61 2.39
C THR A 238 6.87 -4.87 1.46
N PHE A 239 7.17 -5.16 0.19
CA PHE A 239 6.18 -5.69 -0.74
C PHE A 239 5.89 -7.14 -0.35
N SER A 240 4.62 -7.52 -0.27
CA SER A 240 4.25 -8.89 0.08
C SER A 240 3.01 -9.37 -0.67
N VAL A 241 3.11 -10.58 -1.21
CA VAL A 241 2.07 -11.23 -2.00
C VAL A 241 1.97 -12.70 -1.61
N ARG A 242 0.76 -13.23 -1.60
CA ARG A 242 0.49 -14.67 -1.55
C ARG A 242 -0.02 -15.14 -2.91
N LEU A 243 0.42 -16.32 -3.33
CA LEU A 243 -0.02 -16.93 -4.58
C LEU A 243 -0.32 -18.42 -4.36
N PRO A 244 -1.36 -18.97 -5.00
CA PRO A 244 -1.69 -20.37 -4.86
C PRO A 244 -0.61 -21.25 -5.50
N LEU A 245 -0.24 -22.32 -4.80
CA LEU A 245 0.64 -23.35 -5.34
C LEU A 245 -0.11 -24.13 -6.41
N GLN A 246 0.52 -24.24 -7.58
CA GLN A 246 -0.04 -25.01 -8.69
C GLN A 246 0.09 -26.51 -8.41
N ALA A 247 -0.64 -27.32 -9.19
CA ALA A 247 -0.67 -28.77 -9.04
C ALA A 247 0.75 -29.39 -9.11
N SER A 248 1.64 -28.84 -9.94
CA SER A 248 3.06 -29.18 -9.97
C SER A 248 3.96 -27.96 -9.69
N ASN A 249 5.17 -28.21 -9.21
CA ASN A 249 6.19 -27.17 -9.02
C ASN A 249 6.64 -26.52 -10.33
N THR A 250 6.59 -27.24 -11.45
CA THR A 250 6.95 -26.73 -12.78
C THR A 250 5.97 -25.68 -13.32
N GLN A 251 4.76 -25.62 -12.75
CA GLN A 251 3.72 -24.66 -13.10
C GLN A 251 3.71 -23.44 -12.18
N ASP A 252 4.38 -23.50 -11.02
CA ASP A 252 4.42 -22.37 -10.08
C ASP A 252 5.07 -21.14 -10.74
N PRO A 253 4.57 -19.93 -10.44
CA PRO A 253 5.32 -18.71 -10.69
C PRO A 253 6.71 -18.76 -10.03
N TRP A 254 7.73 -18.63 -10.87
CA TRP A 254 9.15 -18.59 -10.53
C TRP A 254 9.70 -17.17 -10.51
N ALA A 255 9.23 -16.33 -11.43
CA ALA A 255 9.56 -14.92 -11.49
C ALA A 255 8.33 -14.12 -11.89
N PHE A 256 8.27 -12.87 -11.43
CA PHE A 256 7.27 -11.91 -11.83
C PHE A 256 7.80 -10.49 -11.67
N ARG A 257 7.14 -9.55 -12.33
CA ARG A 257 7.33 -8.12 -12.14
C ARG A 257 6.01 -7.51 -11.69
N VAL A 258 6.06 -6.46 -10.88
CA VAL A 258 4.89 -5.69 -10.45
C VAL A 258 5.14 -4.21 -10.73
N VAL A 259 4.13 -3.53 -11.26
CA VAL A 259 4.18 -2.09 -11.50
C VAL A 259 3.52 -1.36 -10.35
N LEU A 260 4.23 -0.37 -9.80
CA LEU A 260 3.80 0.39 -8.63
C LEU A 260 3.90 1.89 -8.93
N LEU A 261 2.85 2.63 -8.59
CA LEU A 261 2.82 4.09 -8.54
C LEU A 261 3.30 4.56 -7.17
N VAL A 262 4.38 5.32 -7.15
CA VAL A 262 4.87 5.97 -5.94
C VAL A 262 4.06 7.23 -5.70
N THR A 263 3.50 7.34 -4.50
CA THR A 263 2.68 8.48 -4.08
C THR A 263 3.15 9.02 -2.74
N GLU A 264 2.90 10.31 -2.51
CA GLU A 264 2.98 10.98 -1.21
C GLU A 264 1.55 11.38 -0.80
N ASP A 265 1.10 11.03 0.40
CA ASP A 265 -0.28 11.32 0.86
C ASP A 265 -0.23 12.11 2.18
N GLY A 266 -1.08 13.14 2.31
CA GLY A 266 -1.17 13.94 3.53
C GLY A 266 -1.81 13.21 4.71
N ALA A 267 -2.61 12.16 4.47
CA ALA A 267 -3.35 11.44 5.48
C ALA A 267 -2.71 10.08 5.81
N THR A 268 -2.10 9.99 6.99
CA THR A 268 -1.55 8.72 7.48
C THR A 268 -2.66 7.80 7.94
N ARG A 269 -2.71 6.62 7.35
CA ARG A 269 -3.66 5.57 7.63
C ARG A 269 -2.90 4.27 7.89
N VAL A 270 -3.56 3.34 8.56
CA VAL A 270 -3.10 1.95 8.65
C VAL A 270 -4.23 1.01 8.23
N THR A 271 -3.90 -0.19 7.78
CA THR A 271 -4.89 -1.21 7.41
C THR A 271 -4.81 -2.39 8.36
N GLN A 272 -5.96 -2.94 8.75
CA GLN A 272 -6.04 -4.27 9.36
C GLN A 272 -6.29 -5.32 8.27
N SER A 273 -5.26 -6.06 7.84
CA SER A 273 -5.42 -7.09 6.80
C SER A 273 -6.24 -8.29 7.30
N PRO A 274 -6.79 -9.13 6.41
CA PRO A 274 -7.51 -10.33 6.82
C PRO A 274 -6.65 -11.27 7.67
N GLU A 275 -5.34 -11.36 7.36
CA GLU A 275 -4.39 -12.15 8.15
C GLU A 275 -4.08 -11.53 9.53
N GLU A 276 -4.25 -10.22 9.70
CA GLU A 276 -4.06 -9.57 11.01
C GLU A 276 -5.32 -9.68 11.89
N GLN A 277 -6.52 -9.74 11.31
CA GLN A 277 -7.79 -9.80 12.07
C GLN A 277 -7.81 -10.95 13.08
N VAL A 278 -7.20 -12.10 12.76
CA VAL A 278 -7.13 -13.26 13.66
C VAL A 278 -6.25 -13.03 14.90
N LEU A 279 -5.46 -11.95 14.92
CA LEU A 279 -4.61 -11.55 16.05
C LEU A 279 -5.29 -10.52 16.97
N GLY A 280 -6.53 -10.13 16.65
CA GLY A 280 -7.28 -9.10 17.35
C GLY A 280 -6.78 -7.68 17.05
N ASN A 281 -7.14 -6.74 17.94
CA ASN A 281 -7.01 -5.30 17.67
C ASN A 281 -5.72 -4.66 18.20
N ALA A 282 -4.99 -5.35 19.07
CA ALA A 282 -3.80 -4.79 19.71
C ALA A 282 -2.68 -4.45 18.70
N PRO A 283 -2.33 -5.33 17.73
CA PRO A 283 -1.25 -5.03 16.78
C PRO A 283 -1.54 -3.81 15.90
N VAL A 284 -2.73 -3.73 15.32
CA VAL A 284 -3.12 -2.59 14.47
C VAL A 284 -3.26 -1.29 15.29
N THR A 285 -3.76 -1.36 16.53
CA THR A 285 -3.84 -0.18 17.42
C THR A 285 -2.45 0.35 17.77
N ALA A 286 -1.50 -0.53 18.10
CA ALA A 286 -0.12 -0.14 18.39
C ALA A 286 0.56 0.47 17.16
N ARG A 287 0.33 -0.10 15.97
CA ARG A 287 0.83 0.44 14.70
C ARG A 287 0.22 1.80 14.40
N ALA A 288 -1.09 1.96 14.55
CA ALA A 288 -1.79 3.23 14.35
C ALA A 288 -1.18 4.34 15.23
N ALA A 289 -0.98 4.07 16.52
CA ALA A 289 -0.36 5.00 17.46
C ALA A 289 1.09 5.35 17.08
N THR A 290 1.90 4.35 16.74
CA THR A 290 3.31 4.55 16.35
C THR A 290 3.45 5.41 15.08
N THR A 291 2.57 5.18 14.10
CA THR A 291 2.58 5.94 12.84
C THR A 291 1.93 7.32 12.95
N GLY A 292 1.20 7.61 14.03
CA GLY A 292 0.34 8.79 14.12
C GLY A 292 -0.84 8.75 13.14
N ALA A 293 -1.40 7.57 12.88
CA ALA A 293 -2.50 7.40 11.93
C ALA A 293 -3.79 8.08 12.43
N SER A 294 -4.46 8.77 11.52
CA SER A 294 -5.77 9.38 11.77
C SER A 294 -6.94 8.46 11.46
N LEU A 295 -6.68 7.35 10.76
CA LEU A 295 -7.71 6.38 10.35
C LEU A 295 -7.14 4.96 10.28
N VAL A 296 -7.94 3.99 10.73
CA VAL A 296 -7.73 2.56 10.47
C VAL A 296 -8.69 2.10 9.37
N ASN A 297 -8.15 1.65 8.25
CA ASN A 297 -8.93 0.95 7.25
C ASN A 297 -9.15 -0.50 7.72
N THR A 298 -10.40 -0.86 7.93
CA THR A 298 -10.82 -2.22 8.24
C THR A 298 -11.35 -2.90 6.99
N LEU A 299 -11.31 -4.22 6.98
CA LEU A 299 -11.82 -5.05 5.89
C LEU A 299 -12.96 -5.94 6.42
N PRO A 300 -13.84 -6.47 5.55
CA PRO A 300 -14.92 -7.36 5.97
C PRO A 300 -14.41 -8.46 6.93
N GLY A 301 -15.16 -8.68 8.02
CA GLY A 301 -14.79 -9.59 9.11
C GLY A 301 -14.03 -8.94 10.28
N SER A 302 -13.62 -7.68 10.16
CA SER A 302 -12.96 -6.96 11.24
C SER A 302 -13.87 -6.73 12.45
N THR A 303 -13.33 -6.93 13.65
CA THR A 303 -13.95 -6.59 14.94
C THR A 303 -13.25 -5.42 15.61
N TYR A 304 -12.64 -4.53 14.81
CA TYR A 304 -11.84 -3.43 15.32
C TYR A 304 -12.63 -2.50 16.24
N ALA A 305 -12.12 -2.32 17.45
CA ALA A 305 -12.66 -1.47 18.50
C ALA A 305 -11.54 -0.69 19.21
N GLY A 306 -10.64 -0.09 18.45
CA GLY A 306 -9.55 0.76 18.98
C GLY A 306 -9.94 2.25 19.07
N THR A 307 -9.00 3.07 19.52
CA THR A 307 -9.21 4.51 19.76
C THR A 307 -9.11 5.38 18.51
N VAL A 308 -8.42 4.90 17.47
CA VAL A 308 -8.33 5.61 16.18
C VAL A 308 -9.59 5.33 15.38
N PRO A 309 -10.25 6.33 14.77
CA PRO A 309 -11.43 6.10 13.95
C PRO A 309 -11.18 5.03 12.88
N ALA A 310 -12.19 4.19 12.64
CA ALA A 310 -12.12 3.14 11.64
C ALA A 310 -13.07 3.41 10.47
N ARG A 311 -12.65 3.03 9.27
CA ARG A 311 -13.47 3.01 8.06
C ARG A 311 -13.39 1.63 7.43
N CYS A 312 -14.54 1.03 7.20
CA CYS A 312 -14.61 -0.21 6.43
C CYS A 312 -14.37 0.06 4.94
N VAL A 313 -13.46 -0.73 4.35
CA VAL A 313 -13.27 -0.84 2.91
C VAL A 313 -13.88 -2.17 2.46
N ASN A 314 -15.13 -2.09 2.00
CA ASN A 314 -15.96 -3.26 1.66
C ASN A 314 -15.39 -4.14 0.55
N GLU A 315 -14.62 -3.57 -0.37
CA GLU A 315 -13.97 -4.30 -1.43
C GLU A 315 -12.58 -3.76 -1.75
N VAL A 316 -11.65 -4.66 -2.04
CA VAL A 316 -10.27 -4.32 -2.44
C VAL A 316 -9.95 -5.07 -3.72
N ARG A 317 -10.09 -4.38 -4.86
CA ARG A 317 -9.82 -4.92 -6.19
C ARG A 317 -8.33 -5.20 -6.40
N THR A 318 -8.02 -6.32 -7.03
CA THR A 318 -6.66 -6.76 -7.38
C THR A 318 -6.46 -7.00 -8.87
N GLY A 319 -7.55 -7.05 -9.64
CA GLY A 319 -7.52 -7.20 -11.10
C GLY A 319 -8.85 -6.77 -11.73
N GLY A 320 -8.79 -6.41 -13.02
CA GLY A 320 -9.94 -5.86 -13.76
C GLY A 320 -10.15 -4.37 -13.52
N LEU A 321 -11.10 -3.79 -14.26
CA LEU A 321 -11.50 -2.38 -14.11
C LEU A 321 -12.47 -2.21 -12.94
N SER A 322 -12.57 -0.99 -12.40
CA SER A 322 -13.56 -0.67 -11.36
C SER A 322 -14.98 -0.91 -11.90
N GLY A 323 -15.82 -1.60 -11.11
CA GLY A 323 -17.18 -1.98 -11.51
C GLY A 323 -17.29 -3.09 -12.54
N ALA A 324 -16.19 -3.66 -13.04
CA ALA A 324 -16.24 -4.74 -14.03
C ALA A 324 -16.74 -6.06 -13.40
N PRO A 325 -17.60 -6.84 -14.09
CA PRO A 325 -18.15 -8.08 -13.56
C PRO A 325 -17.09 -9.18 -13.39
N ASP A 326 -16.00 -9.11 -14.15
CA ASP A 326 -14.88 -10.06 -14.08
C ASP A 326 -13.76 -9.61 -13.13
N ALA A 327 -13.93 -8.48 -12.41
CA ALA A 327 -12.93 -7.99 -11.48
C ALA A 327 -12.62 -9.03 -10.38
N THR A 328 -11.36 -9.06 -9.94
CA THR A 328 -10.89 -9.93 -8.85
C THR A 328 -10.56 -9.11 -7.62
N PHE A 329 -10.70 -9.71 -6.45
CA PHE A 329 -10.65 -9.02 -5.17
C PHE A 329 -9.76 -9.77 -4.17
N LEU A 330 -9.01 -9.01 -3.36
CA LEU A 330 -8.45 -9.53 -2.11
C LEU A 330 -9.58 -9.94 -1.16
N ILE A 331 -10.59 -9.08 -1.06
CA ILE A 331 -11.78 -9.26 -0.25
C ILE A 331 -12.92 -8.43 -0.84
N ARG A 332 -14.15 -8.94 -0.71
CA ARG A 332 -15.40 -8.26 -1.06
C ARG A 332 -16.49 -8.74 -0.11
N GLY A 333 -17.13 -7.81 0.59
CA GLY A 333 -18.16 -8.11 1.56
C GLY A 333 -18.67 -6.86 2.25
N VAL A 334 -19.35 -7.06 3.37
CA VAL A 334 -19.88 -5.99 4.22
C VAL A 334 -19.16 -6.08 5.57
N CYS A 335 -18.68 -4.95 6.08
CA CYS A 335 -18.54 -4.79 7.54
C CYS A 335 -19.92 -4.42 8.09
#